data_AF-A0AAD5WXX0-F1
#
_entry.id   AF-A0AAD5WXX0-F1
#
_cell.length_a   1.000
_cell.length_b   1.000
_cell.length_c   1.000
_cell.angle_alpha   90.00
_cell.angle_beta   90.00
_cell.angle_gamma   90.00
#
_symmetry.space_group_name_H-M   'P 1'
#
loop_
_entity.id
_entity.type
_entity.pdbx_description
1 polymer ?
#
loop_
_entity_poly.entity_id
_entity_poly.type
_entity_poly.pdbx_seq_one_letter_code
_entity_poly.pdbx_strand_id
1 'polypeptide(L)' 'MGADTVPVEFIWLHGAGRYVTLTGDFDDWKCTIPMKRSDKDSNRWEATVDLDPQRWVQFKY' A
#
# COMPACT_ATOMS: atom_id res chain seq x y z
N MET A 1 -12.53 -21.27 8.28
CA MET A 1 -12.72 -19.98 8.98
C MET A 1 -11.96 -18.95 8.17
N GLY A 2 -12.65 -18.00 7.53
CA GLY A 2 -11.96 -16.93 6.79
C GLY A 2 -11.32 -15.99 7.80
N ALA A 3 -10.08 -15.56 7.55
CA ALA A 3 -9.51 -14.46 8.32
C ALA A 3 -10.34 -13.22 8.03
N ASP A 4 -10.91 -12.60 9.07
CA ASP A 4 -11.59 -11.31 8.95
C ASP A 4 -10.52 -10.25 8.66
N THR A 5 -10.33 -9.93 7.39
CA THR A 5 -9.41 -8.87 6.98
C THR A 5 -10.04 -7.49 7.14
N VAL A 6 -9.23 -6.50 7.48
CA VAL A 6 -9.64 -5.10 7.58
C VAL A 6 -8.92 -4.26 6.50
N PRO A 7 -9.59 -3.27 5.89
CA PRO A 7 -8.95 -2.39 4.94
C PRO A 7 -7.98 -1.45 5.66
N VAL A 8 -6.71 -1.46 5.24
CA VAL A 8 -5.65 -0.59 5.77
C VAL A 8 -5.18 0.36 4.66
N GLU A 9 -5.21 1.66 4.94
CA GLU A 9 -4.70 2.71 4.03
C GLU A 9 -3.22 2.99 4.29
N PHE A 10 -2.42 2.89 3.23
CA PHE A 10 -1.01 3.23 3.20
C PHE A 10 -0.81 4.58 2.51
N ILE A 11 -0.05 5.47 3.14
CA ILE A 11 0.20 6.82 2.65
C ILE A 11 1.71 7.06 2.53
N TRP A 12 2.14 7.52 1.35
CA TRP A 12 3.50 7.99 1.11
C TRP A 12 3.50 9.47 0.68
N LEU A 13 4.22 10.33 1.40
CA LEU A 13 4.18 11.80 1.24
C LEU A 13 5.43 12.44 0.59
N HIS A 14 6.41 11.62 0.20
CA HIS A 14 7.73 12.10 -0.21
C HIS A 14 8.02 11.95 -1.71
N GLY A 15 7.06 11.48 -2.50
CA GLY A 15 7.27 11.13 -3.90
C GLY A 15 6.87 12.23 -4.88
N ALA A 16 7.86 12.92 -5.48
CA ALA A 16 7.69 13.63 -6.76
C ALA A 16 7.87 12.69 -7.98
N GLY A 17 7.95 11.38 -7.73
CA GLY A 17 8.10 10.35 -8.75
C GLY A 17 6.87 10.24 -9.67
N ARG A 18 7.04 9.62 -10.84
CA ARG A 18 5.93 9.40 -11.77
C ARG A 18 4.99 8.27 -11.34
N TYR A 19 5.51 7.33 -10.55
CA TYR A 19 4.83 6.13 -10.08
C TYR A 19 5.41 5.72 -8.72
N VAL A 20 4.56 5.22 -7.82
CA VAL A 20 4.94 4.61 -6.54
C VAL A 20 4.19 3.28 -6.41
N THR A 21 4.88 2.26 -5.92
CA THR A 21 4.32 0.91 -5.78
C THR A 21 4.46 0.47 -4.33
N LEU A 22 3.38 -0.01 -3.74
CA LEU A 22 3.40 -0.69 -2.45
C LEU A 22 3.71 -2.18 -2.69
N THR A 23 4.60 -2.75 -1.89
CA THR A 23 4.98 -4.17 -1.93
C THR A 23 5.18 -4.69 -0.50
N GLY A 24 4.97 -5.97 -0.26
CA GLY A 24 5.11 -6.57 1.06
C GLY A 24 4.64 -8.01 1.14
N ASP A 25 4.43 -8.51 2.36
CA ASP A 25 4.02 -9.91 2.56
C ASP A 25 2.64 -10.23 1.95
N PHE A 26 1.78 -9.22 1.78
CA PHE A 26 0.44 -9.35 1.19
C PHE A 26 0.45 -9.51 -0.34
N ASP A 27 1.57 -9.22 -1.00
CA ASP A 27 1.73 -9.41 -2.44
C ASP A 27 2.93 -10.30 -2.81
N ASP A 28 3.41 -11.08 -1.84
CA ASP A 28 4.63 -11.90 -1.95
C ASP A 28 5.85 -11.12 -2.46
N TRP A 29 5.95 -9.83 -2.13
CA TRP A 29 7.02 -8.94 -2.59
C TRP A 29 7.12 -8.80 -4.11
N LYS A 30 6.00 -8.91 -4.84
CA LYS A 30 5.96 -8.88 -6.31
C LYS A 30 5.75 -7.48 -6.90
N CYS A 31 5.60 -6.44 -6.07
CA CYS A 31 5.41 -5.06 -6.51
C CYS A 31 4.16 -4.90 -7.40
N THR A 32 3.05 -5.47 -6.94
CA THR A 32 1.80 -5.54 -7.73
C THR A 32 0.76 -4.51 -7.33
N ILE A 33 0.99 -3.72 -6.27
CA ILE A 33 0.02 -2.77 -5.75
C ILE A 33 0.43 -1.34 -6.13
N PRO A 34 -0.08 -0.79 -7.25
CA PRO A 34 0.18 0.60 -7.61
C PRO A 34 -0.49 1.55 -6.64
N MET A 35 0.24 2.55 -6.16
CA MET A 35 -0.36 3.64 -5.38
C MET A 35 -0.99 4.69 -6.31
N LYS A 36 -2.12 5.24 -5.89
CA LYS A 36 -2.81 6.34 -6.57
C LYS A 36 -2.33 7.66 -6.00
N ARG A 37 -2.05 8.62 -6.88
CA ARG A 37 -1.72 9.99 -6.46
C ARG A 37 -3.01 10.75 -6.15
N SER A 38 -3.06 11.46 -5.01
CA SER A 38 -4.26 12.17 -4.57
C SER A 38 -4.68 13.28 -5.53
N ASP A 39 -3.70 13.99 -6.09
CA ASP A 39 -3.87 15.02 -7.10
C ASP A 39 -2.54 15.20 -7.90
N LYS A 40 -2.55 16.02 -8.96
CA LYS A 40 -1.39 16.17 -9.85
C LYS A 40 -0.21 16.94 -9.25
N ASP A 41 -0.43 17.69 -8.18
CA ASP A 41 0.56 18.60 -7.60
C ASP A 41 1.01 18.17 -6.19
N SER A 42 0.34 17.18 -5.59
CA SER A 42 0.67 16.66 -4.26
C SER A 42 1.75 15.60 -4.35
N ASN A 43 2.52 15.47 -3.27
CA ASN A 43 3.44 14.35 -3.10
C ASN A 43 2.75 13.17 -2.37
N ARG A 44 1.41 13.13 -2.35
CA ARG A 44 0.61 12.16 -1.61
C ARG A 44 0.20 11.00 -2.51
N TRP A 45 0.67 9.81 -2.14
CA TRP A 45 0.39 8.53 -2.77
C TRP A 45 -0.34 7.63 -1.79
N GLU A 46 -1.37 6.94 -2.27
CA GLU A 46 -2.34 6.22 -1.43
C GLU A 46 -2.64 4.84 -2.03
N ALA A 47 -2.69 3.80 -1.20
CA ALA A 47 -3.18 2.48 -1.56
C ALA A 47 -3.91 1.83 -0.36
N THR A 48 -4.92 1.01 -0.65
CA THR A 48 -5.65 0.27 0.38
C THR A 48 -5.42 -1.22 0.18
N VAL A 49 -5.06 -1.92 1.26
CA VAL A 49 -4.85 -3.37 1.26
C VAL A 49 -5.64 -3.98 2.41
N ASP A 50 -6.37 -5.06 2.13
CA ASP A 50 -7.06 -5.84 3.16
C ASP A 50 -6.05 -6.71 3.89
N LEU A 51 -5.88 -6.48 5.20
CA LEU A 51 -4.91 -7.16 6.04
C LEU A 51 -5.60 -7.90 7.19
N ASP A 52 -5.06 -9.06 7.54
CA ASP A 52 -5.45 -9.75 8.78
C ASP A 52 -4.88 -8.97 9.97
N PRO A 53 -5.73 -8.41 10.87
CA PRO A 53 -5.28 -7.60 12.00
C PRO A 53 -4.47 -8.40 13.03
N GLN A 54 -4.48 -9.74 12.98
CA GLN A 54 -3.70 -10.61 13.86
C GLN A 54 -2.31 -10.95 13.31
N ARG A 55 -2.03 -10.58 12.06
CA ARG A 55 -0.78 -10.92 11.38
C ARG A 55 0.14 -9.72 11.23
N TRP A 56 1.38 -9.88 11.66
CA TRP A 56 2.44 -8.94 11.33
C TRP A 56 2.81 -9.07 9.85
N VAL A 57 2.88 -7.93 9.17
CA VAL A 57 3.33 -7.84 7.77
C VAL A 57 4.45 -6.83 7.64
N GLN A 58 5.40 -7.14 6.78
CA GLN A 58 6.42 -6.20 6.32
C GLN A 58 6.00 -5.59 4.98
N PHE A 59 6.43 -4.35 4.74
CA PHE A 59 6.10 -3.62 3.51
C PHE A 59 7.21 -2.63 3.12
N LYS A 60 7.16 -2.17 1.87
CA LYS A 60 8.04 -1.15 1.29
C LYS A 60 7.29 -0.35 0.21
N TYR A 61 7.73 0.90 0.02
CA TYR A 61 7.35 1.80 -1.08
C TYR A 61 8.43 1.90 -2.16
#